data_AF-A0A7T4DKB4-F1
#
_entry.id   AF-A0A7T4DKB4-F1
#
_cell.length_a   1.000
_cell.length_b   1.000
_cell.length_c   1.000
_cell.angle_alpha   90.00
_cell.angle_beta   90.00
_cell.angle_gamma   90.00
#
_symmetry.space_group_name_H-M   'P 1'
#
loop_
_entity.id
_entity.type
_entity.pdbx_description
1 polymer ?
#
loop_
_entity_poly.entity_id
_entity_poly.type
_entity_poly.pdbx_seq_one_letter_code
_entity_poly.pdbx_strand_id
1 'polypeptide(L)' 'MTPHSEFASTMAANGTSPAVAEEIERRIAIVESTEAADPSRLPLSATELTVYTGSAVAACLIGLLVVAL' A
#
# COMPACT_ATOMS: atom_id res chain seq x y z
N MET A 1 -1.26 26.63 -0.28
CA MET A 1 -0.37 25.95 -1.24
C MET A 1 -0.74 24.49 -1.21
N THR A 2 -1.42 23.99 -2.25
CA THR A 2 -1.72 22.57 -2.39
C THR A 2 -0.43 21.84 -2.78
N PRO A 3 -0.04 20.76 -2.09
CA PRO A 3 1.26 20.09 -2.27
C PRO A 3 1.53 19.63 -3.72
N HIS A 4 0.48 19.43 -4.51
CA HIS A 4 0.58 18.92 -5.87
C HIS A 4 1.37 19.86 -6.81
N SER A 5 1.11 21.18 -6.80
CA SER A 5 1.75 22.10 -7.77
C SER A 5 3.27 22.24 -7.64
N GLU A 6 3.83 21.89 -6.47
CA GLU A 6 5.27 21.95 -6.24
C GLU A 6 6.01 20.88 -7.07
N PHE A 7 5.38 19.72 -7.28
CA PHE A 7 5.97 18.61 -8.03
C PHE A 7 6.14 18.95 -9.51
N ALA A 8 5.08 19.35 -10.24
CA ALA A 8 5.25 19.75 -11.63
C ALA A 8 6.19 20.95 -11.79
N SER A 9 6.16 21.92 -10.86
CA SER A 9 7.07 23.07 -10.90
C SER A 9 8.53 22.65 -10.77
N THR A 10 8.83 21.66 -9.93
CA THR A 10 10.17 21.11 -9.74
C THR A 10 10.61 20.31 -10.97
N MET A 11 9.72 19.51 -11.56
CA MET A 11 10.03 18.78 -12.79
C MET A 11 10.30 19.72 -13.97
N ALA A 12 9.50 20.78 -14.11
CA ALA A 12 9.69 21.79 -15.13
C ALA A 12 11.01 22.56 -14.94
N ALA A 13 11.36 22.91 -13.68
CA ALA A 13 12.64 23.52 -13.34
C ALA A 13 13.85 22.63 -13.70
N ASN A 14 13.67 21.31 -13.72
CA ASN A 14 14.68 20.33 -14.11
C ASN A 14 14.68 19.98 -15.61
N GLY A 15 13.99 20.78 -16.45
CA GLY A 15 14.01 20.65 -17.91
C GLY A 15 12.93 19.74 -18.51
N THR A 16 11.95 19.31 -17.71
CA THR A 16 10.77 18.62 -18.23
C THR A 16 9.83 19.62 -18.90
N SER A 17 9.21 19.26 -20.03
CA SER A 17 8.16 20.08 -20.62
C SER A 17 7.02 20.33 -19.62
N PRO A 18 6.51 21.57 -19.46
CA PRO A 18 5.43 21.88 -18.51
C PRO A 18 4.20 21.00 -18.68
N ALA A 19 3.77 20.76 -19.92
CA ALA A 19 2.63 19.90 -20.23
C ALA A 19 2.86 18.43 -19.82
N VAL A 20 4.11 17.95 -19.88
CA VAL A 20 4.46 16.59 -19.46
C VAL A 20 4.51 16.52 -17.93
N ALA A 21 5.07 17.53 -17.26
CA ALA A 21 5.11 17.60 -15.81
C ALA A 21 3.70 17.62 -15.20
N GLU A 22 2.78 18.42 -15.75
CA GLU A 22 1.37 18.47 -15.35
C GLU A 22 0.65 17.13 -15.57
N GLU A 23 0.91 16.45 -16.69
CA GLU A 23 0.31 15.15 -16.96
C GLU A 23 0.81 14.06 -16.01
N ILE A 24 2.10 14.07 -15.69
CA ILE A 24 2.68 13.13 -14.71
C ILE A 24 2.05 13.36 -13.34
N GLU A 25 1.97 14.61 -12.89
CA GLU A 25 1.31 14.97 -11.63
C GLU A 25 -0.16 14.51 -11.61
N ARG A 26 -0.90 14.74 -12.70
CA ARG A 26 -2.28 14.28 -12.84
C ARG A 26 -2.39 12.76 -12.72
N ARG A 27 -1.47 12.01 -13.32
CA ARG A 27 -1.46 10.54 -13.25
C ARG A 27 -1.11 10.04 -11.86
N ILE A 28 -0.17 10.67 -11.17
CA ILE A 28 0.15 10.35 -9.78
C ILE A 28 -1.09 10.52 -8.91
N ALA A 29 -1.81 11.64 -9.03
CA ALA A 29 -3.05 11.87 -8.28
C ALA A 29 -4.14 10.81 -8.57
N ILE A 30 -4.26 10.36 -9.82
CA ILE A 30 -5.19 9.27 -10.19
C ILE A 30 -4.77 7.95 -9.53
N VAL A 31 -3.48 7.60 -9.58
CA VAL A 31 -2.98 6.37 -8.94
C VAL A 31 -3.17 6.44 -7.43
N GLU A 32 -2.79 7.54 -6.78
CA GLU A 32 -2.96 7.72 -5.33
C GLU A 32 -4.41 7.58 -4.90
N SER A 33 -5.34 8.24 -5.61
CA SER A 33 -6.77 8.13 -5.29
C SER A 33 -7.35 6.74 -5.55
N THR A 34 -6.83 6.02 -6.55
CA THR A 34 -7.26 4.65 -6.86
C THR A 34 -6.71 3.65 -5.84
N GLU A 35 -5.44 3.80 -5.44
CA GLU A 35 -4.77 2.90 -4.49
C GLU A 35 -5.12 3.20 -3.03
N ALA A 36 -5.59 4.41 -2.70
CA ALA A 36 -5.92 4.81 -1.33
C ALA A 36 -6.94 3.89 -0.64
N ALA A 37 -7.82 3.27 -1.41
CA ALA A 37 -8.84 2.35 -0.91
C ALA A 37 -8.57 0.87 -1.26
N ASP A 38 -7.43 0.56 -1.87
CA ASP A 38 -7.07 -0.82 -2.22
C ASP A 38 -6.75 -1.61 -0.93
N PRO A 39 -7.54 -2.65 -0.58
CA PRO A 39 -7.31 -3.43 0.64
C PRO A 39 -5.92 -4.07 0.72
N SER A 40 -5.27 -4.34 -0.42
CA SER A 40 -3.92 -4.91 -0.46
C SER A 40 -2.81 -3.93 -0.07
N ARG A 41 -3.09 -2.62 -0.14
CA ARG A 41 -2.18 -1.53 0.25
C ARG A 41 -2.36 -1.11 1.70
N LEU A 42 -3.44 -1.57 2.36
CA LEU A 42 -3.75 -1.23 3.74
C LEU A 42 -2.96 -2.09 4.72
N PRO A 43 -2.60 -1.55 5.91
CA PRO A 43 -2.03 -2.36 6.97
C PRO A 43 -3.05 -3.40 7.44
N LEU A 44 -2.57 -4.60 7.76
CA LEU A 44 -3.40 -5.66 8.34
C LEU A 44 -4.05 -5.17 9.65
N SER A 45 -5.34 -5.46 9.79
CA SER A 45 -6.05 -5.24 11.05
C SER A 45 -5.58 -6.21 12.13
N ALA A 46 -5.76 -5.84 13.39
CA ALA A 46 -5.46 -6.71 14.53
C ALA A 46 -6.22 -8.05 14.44
N THR A 47 -7.44 -8.03 13.89
CA THR A 47 -8.26 -9.24 13.68
C THR A 47 -7.63 -10.16 12.65
N GLU A 48 -7.22 -9.64 11.48
CA GLU A 48 -6.58 -10.44 10.43
C GLU A 48 -5.26 -11.04 10.92
N LEU A 49 -4.47 -10.25 11.65
CA LEU A 49 -3.23 -10.72 12.26
C LEU A 49 -3.48 -11.88 13.24
N THR A 50 -4.51 -11.73 14.08
CA THR A 50 -4.87 -12.75 15.08
C THR A 50 -5.36 -14.04 14.43
N VAL A 51 -6.16 -13.95 13.36
CA VAL A 51 -6.62 -15.13 12.62
C VAL A 51 -5.44 -15.86 11.99
N TYR A 52 -4.54 -15.12 11.34
CA TYR A 52 -3.34 -15.70 10.74
C TYR A 52 -2.46 -16.41 11.77
N THR A 53 -2.04 -15.70 12.82
CA THR A 53 -1.17 -16.28 13.86
C THR A 53 -1.88 -17.41 14.61
N GLY A 54 -3.17 -17.26 14.91
CA GLY A 54 -3.96 -18.29 15.59
C GLY A 54 -4.06 -19.58 14.77
N SER A 55 -4.21 -19.48 13.44
CA SER A 55 -4.23 -20.65 12.56
C SER A 55 -2.90 -21.42 12.57
N ALA A 56 -1.77 -20.71 12.58
CA ALA A 56 -0.45 -21.32 12.66
C ALA A 56 -0.24 -22.03 14.01
N VAL A 57 -0.63 -21.38 15.12
CA VAL A 57 -0.57 -21.98 16.46
C VAL A 57 -1.43 -23.24 16.54
N ALA A 58 -2.66 -23.20 16.02
CA ALA A 58 -3.57 -24.35 16.00
C ALA A 58 -2.98 -25.52 15.21
N ALA A 59 -2.38 -25.27 14.05
CA ALA A 59 -1.71 -26.30 13.26
C ALA A 59 -0.55 -26.95 14.03
N CYS A 60 0.25 -26.16 14.75
CA CYS A 60 1.32 -26.69 15.60
C CYS A 60 0.78 -27.56 16.75
N LEU A 61 -0.30 -27.14 17.41
CA LEU A 61 -0.93 -27.91 18.48
C LEU A 61 -1.49 -29.25 17.97
N ILE A 62 -2.09 -29.25 16.77
CA ILE A 62 -2.55 -30.48 16.12
C ILE A 62 -1.37 -31.40 15.84
N GLY A 63 -0.26 -30.88 15.29
CA GLY A 63 0.95 -31.67 15.05
C GLY A 63 1.51 -32.29 16.34
N LEU A 64 1.56 -31.52 17.42
CA LEU A 64 1.97 -32.00 18.74
C LEU A 64 1.04 -33.10 19.27
N LEU A 65 -0.27 -32.93 19.11
CA LEU A 65 -1.25 -33.93 19.52
C LEU A 65 -1.07 -35.25 18.76
N VAL A 66 -0.82 -35.19 17.45
CA VAL A 66 -0.56 -36.40 16.63
C VAL A 66 0.69 -37.13 17.11
N VAL A 67 1.74 -36.43 17.51
CA VAL A 67 2.98 -37.06 18.02
C VAL A 67 2.78 -37.66 19.42
N ALA A 68 1.89 -37.09 20.22
CA ALA A 68 1.65 -37.54 21.59
C ALA A 68 0.70 -38.75 21.70
N LEU A 69 -0.12 -39.01 20.67
CA LEU A 69 -1.05 -40.14 20.57
C LEU A 69 -0.36 -41.38 19.94
#